data_AF-A0A6P2V506-F1
#
_entry.id   AF-A0A6P2V506-F1
#
_cell.length_a   1.000
_cell.length_b   1.000
_cell.length_c   1.000
_cell.angle_alpha   90.00
_cell.angle_beta   90.00
_cell.angle_gamma   90.00
#
_symmetry.space_group_name_H-M   'P 1'
#
loop_
_entity.id
_entity.type
_entity.pdbx_description
1 polymer ?
#
loop_
_entity_poly.entity_id
_entity_poly.type
_entity_poly.pdbx_seq_one_letter_code
_entity_poly.pdbx_strand_id
1 'polypeptide(L)' 'MNGIVSSLRMQVDKWLAPSARVPARVVRFSRMPAQRRRFVCVEAVHPAGTIAIFFFRHDDGSWWVFPPADRRPAMTARAA' A
#
# COMPACT_ATOMS: atom_id res chain seq x y z
N MET A 1 9.21 -15.64 12.72
CA MET A 1 9.60 -14.22 12.84
C MET A 1 8.33 -13.40 12.92
N ASN A 2 8.02 -12.78 14.07
CA ASN A 2 6.95 -11.79 14.17
C ASN A 2 7.46 -10.49 13.52
N GLY A 3 7.46 -10.45 12.19
CA GLY A 3 7.63 -9.19 11.47
C GLY A 3 6.45 -8.30 11.85
N ILE A 4 6.71 -7.10 12.37
CA ILE A 4 5.64 -6.13 12.64
C ILE A 4 4.94 -5.87 11.30
N VAL A 5 3.71 -6.38 11.17
CA VAL A 5 2.88 -6.17 9.98
C VAL A 5 2.76 -4.66 9.77
N SER A 6 3.20 -4.18 8.62
CA SER A 6 3.24 -2.73 8.35
C SER A 6 1.82 -2.22 8.18
N SER A 7 1.28 -1.52 9.19
CA SER A 7 -0.08 -0.99 9.10
C SER A 7 -0.18 0.16 8.10
N LEU A 8 -1.38 0.40 7.57
CA LEU A 8 -1.62 1.53 6.68
C LEU A 8 -1.28 2.87 7.36
N ARG A 9 -1.66 3.03 8.63
CA ARG A 9 -1.35 4.24 9.43
C ARG A 9 0.15 4.48 9.49
N MET A 10 0.93 3.44 9.83
CA MET A 10 2.39 3.55 9.91
C MET A 10 3.02 4.01 8.58
N GLN A 11 2.52 3.51 7.46
CA GLN A 11 3.03 3.90 6.14
C GLN A 11 2.57 5.32 5.76
N VAL A 12 1.33 5.70 6.06
CA VAL A 12 0.85 7.08 5.87
C VAL A 12 1.70 8.06 6.69
N ASP A 13 1.99 7.74 7.95
CA ASP A 13 2.82 8.59 8.82
C ASP A 13 4.24 8.72 8.27
N LYS A 14 4.82 7.62 7.79
CA LYS A 14 6.17 7.60 7.20
C LYS A 14 6.29 8.46 5.93
N TRP A 15 5.30 8.40 5.04
CA TRP A 15 5.42 8.97 3.69
C TRP A 15 4.77 10.35 3.55
N LEU A 16 3.71 10.62 4.31
CA LEU A 16 2.93 11.86 4.20
C LEU A 16 3.06 12.75 5.44
N ALA A 17 3.60 12.24 6.55
CA ALA A 17 3.77 12.97 7.81
C ALA A 17 2.58 13.89 8.18
N PRO A 18 1.34 13.36 8.21
CA PRO A 18 0.17 14.18 8.47
C PRO A 18 0.23 14.78 9.87
N SER A 19 -0.35 15.96 10.02
CA SER A 19 -0.47 16.67 11.29
C SER A 19 -1.91 17.12 11.53
N ALA A 20 -2.22 17.60 12.74
CA ALA A 20 -3.55 18.11 13.05
C ALA A 20 -3.98 19.26 12.11
N ARG A 21 -3.03 20.08 11.65
CA ARG A 21 -3.30 21.18 10.70
C ARG A 21 -3.40 20.69 9.26
N VAL A 22 -2.79 19.55 8.96
CA VAL A 22 -2.64 19.01 7.61
C VAL A 22 -2.93 17.51 7.66
N PRO A 23 -4.22 17.12 7.70
CA PRO A 23 -4.59 15.72 7.80
C PRO A 23 -4.42 15.01 6.46
N ALA A 24 -4.04 13.72 6.53
CA ALA A 24 -4.11 12.83 5.38
C ALA A 24 -5.56 12.41 5.09
N ARG A 25 -5.92 12.28 3.81
CA ARG A 25 -7.27 11.92 3.35
C ARG A 25 -7.22 10.79 2.34
N VAL A 26 -8.10 9.80 2.49
CA VAL A 26 -8.27 8.76 1.46
C VAL A 26 -9.09 9.35 0.33
N VAL A 27 -8.51 9.44 -0.87
CA VAL A 27 -9.20 9.98 -2.06
C VAL A 27 -9.68 8.90 -3.01
N ARG A 28 -9.03 7.74 -3.01
CA ARG A 28 -9.48 6.57 -3.76
C ARG A 28 -9.23 5.30 -2.97
N PHE A 29 -10.11 4.32 -3.11
CA PHE A 29 -9.88 2.97 -2.64
C PHE A 29 -10.50 1.99 -3.63
N SER A 30 -9.80 0.90 -3.95
CA SER A 30 -10.33 -0.11 -4.87
C SER A 30 -9.54 -1.42 -4.75
N ARG A 31 -9.71 -2.30 -5.73
CA ARG A 31 -9.00 -3.56 -5.88
C ARG A 31 -8.36 -3.64 -7.27
N MET A 32 -7.17 -4.22 -7.34
CA MET A 32 -6.52 -4.54 -8.60
C MET A 32 -7.33 -5.62 -9.34
N PRO A 33 -7.74 -5.41 -10.61
CA PRO A 33 -8.61 -6.35 -11.34
C PRO A 33 -8.07 -7.78 -11.41
N ALA A 34 -6.77 -7.94 -11.69
CA ALA A 34 -6.13 -9.25 -11.87
C ALA A 34 -5.86 -10.00 -10.56
N GLN A 35 -5.67 -9.28 -9.45
CA GLN A 35 -5.16 -9.87 -8.20
C GLN A 35 -6.16 -9.79 -7.04
N ARG A 36 -7.27 -9.05 -7.20
CA ARG A 36 -8.25 -8.73 -6.16
C ARG A 36 -7.65 -8.07 -4.89
N ARG A 37 -6.37 -7.69 -4.94
CA ARG A 37 -5.62 -7.05 -3.85
C ARG A 37 -6.05 -5.59 -3.70
N ARG A 38 -6.19 -5.15 -2.46
CA ARG A 38 -6.73 -3.81 -2.12
C ARG A 38 -5.63 -2.76 -2.27
N PHE A 39 -6.01 -1.58 -2.73
CA PHE A 39 -5.18 -0.40 -2.63
C PHE A 39 -5.99 0.80 -2.16
N VAL A 40 -5.30 1.76 -1.57
CA VAL A 40 -5.84 3.09 -1.23
C VAL A 40 -4.90 4.16 -1.77
N CYS A 41 -5.47 5.26 -2.25
CA CYS A 41 -4.75 6.48 -2.54
C CYS A 41 -5.02 7.46 -1.42
N VAL A 42 -3.96 7.92 -0.77
CA VAL A 42 -4.03 8.88 0.32
C VAL A 42 -3.31 10.14 -0.12
N GLU A 43 -3.94 11.28 0.10
CA GLU A 43 -3.33 12.58 -0.15
C GLU A 43 -3.10 13.35 1.15
N ALA A 44 -2.12 14.25 1.14
CA ALA A 44 -1.91 15.25 2.16
C ALA A 44 -1.46 16.57 1.50
N VAL A 45 -1.84 17.70 2.10
CA VAL A 45 -1.36 19.01 1.67
C VAL A 45 0.11 19.15 2.08
N HIS A 46 0.94 19.76 1.26
CA HIS A 46 2.33 20.11 1.59
C HIS A 46 2.56 21.57 1.18
N PRO A 47 3.51 22.32 1.77
CA PRO A 47 3.79 23.70 1.37
C PRO A 47 4.08 23.88 -0.13
N ALA A 48 4.59 22.83 -0.78
CA ALA A 48 4.87 22.80 -2.22
C ALA A 48 3.69 22.32 -3.10
N GLY A 49 2.56 21.94 -2.51
CA GLY A 49 1.40 21.39 -3.21
C GLY A 49 0.85 20.12 -2.57
N THR A 50 -0.24 19.57 -3.11
CA THR A 50 -0.80 18.31 -2.61
C THR A 50 0.02 17.11 -3.10
N ILE A 51 0.36 16.21 -2.19
CA ILE A 51 1.04 14.94 -2.51
C ILE A 51 0.03 13.81 -2.35
N ALA A 52 -0.03 12.90 -3.32
CA ALA A 52 -0.86 11.70 -3.28
C ALA A 52 -0.02 10.43 -3.48
N ILE A 53 -0.22 9.42 -2.63
CA ILE A 53 0.52 8.16 -2.65
C ILE A 53 -0.46 6.99 -2.66
N PHE A 54 -0.17 5.98 -3.48
CA PHE A 54 -0.87 4.70 -3.46
C PHE A 54 -0.21 3.75 -2.47
N PHE A 55 -1.03 3.16 -1.60
CA PHE A 55 -0.65 2.10 -0.68
C PHE A 55 -1.37 0.82 -1.10
N PHE A 56 -0.62 -0.26 -1.20
CA PHE A 56 -1.08 -1.57 -1.63
C PHE A 56 -1.05 -2.53 -0.46
N ARG A 57 -2.12 -3.30 -0.29
CA ARG A 57 -2.17 -4.37 0.70
C ARG A 57 -1.56 -5.65 0.13
N HIS A 58 -0.57 -6.18 0.82
CA HIS A 58 0.11 -7.44 0.50
C HIS A 58 -0.58 -8.62 1.19
N ASP A 59 -0.23 -9.85 0.77
CA ASP A 59 -0.90 -11.07 1.21
C ASP A 59 -0.62 -11.40 2.70
N ASP A 60 0.50 -10.90 3.24
CA ASP A 60 0.85 -10.93 4.66
C ASP A 60 0.05 -9.93 5.52
N GLY A 61 -0.81 -9.13 4.89
CA GLY A 61 -1.60 -8.10 5.52
C GLY A 61 -0.89 -6.75 5.66
N SER A 62 0.40 -6.67 5.33
CA SER A 62 1.18 -5.44 5.37
C SER A 62 0.78 -4.48 4.25
N TRP A 63 0.99 -3.19 4.47
CA TRP A 63 0.81 -2.13 3.49
C TRP A 63 2.16 -1.63 2.99
N TRP A 64 2.26 -1.38 1.69
CA TRP A 64 3.48 -0.88 1.03
C TRP A 64 3.15 0.11 -0.09
N VAL A 65 4.12 0.95 -0.46
CA VAL A 65 3.97 1.93 -1.57
C VAL A 65 4.25 1.34 -2.95
N PHE A 66 4.60 0.05 -3.00
CA PHE A 66 4.79 -0.71 -4.23
C PHE A 66 3.74 -1.80 -4.35
N PRO A 67 3.27 -2.10 -5.57
CA PRO A 67 2.32 -3.17 -5.77
C PRO A 67 2.94 -4.52 -5.36
N PRO A 68 2.14 -5.41 -4.78
CA PRO A 68 2.58 -6.76 -4.46
C PRO A 68 2.97 -7.50 -5.73
N ALA A 69 4.02 -8.33 -5.64
CA ALA A 69 4.54 -9.05 -6.80
C ALA A 69 3.44 -9.88 -7.46
N ASP A 70 3.38 -9.83 -8.79
CA ASP A 70 2.50 -10.71 -9.55
C ASP A 70 2.83 -12.15 -9.22
N ARG A 71 1.80 -12.99 -9.04
CA ARG A 71 1.98 -14.44 -9.09
C ARG A 71 2.44 -14.78 -10.50
N ARG A 72 3.74 -14.72 -10.73
CA ARG A 72 4.35 -15.16 -11.99
C ARG A 72 4.04 -16.65 -12.14
N PRO A 73 3.79 -17.14 -13.37
CA PRO A 73 3.77 -18.57 -13.63
C PRO A 73 5.08 -19.17 -13.10
N ALA A 74 4.98 -20.09 -12.15
CA ALA A 74 6.11 -20.85 -11.66
C ALA A 74 6.15 -22.19 -12.40
N MET A 75 7.29 -22.55 -12.99
CA MET A 75 7.49 -23.91 -13.49
C MET A 75 7.58 -24.85 -12.29
N THR A 76 6.53 -25.62 -12.05
CA THR A 76 6.58 -26.71 -11.07
C THR A 76 7.25 -27.91 -11.73
N ALA A 77 8.44 -28.30 -11.26
CA ALA A 77 9.01 -29.59 -11.63
C ALA A 77 8.12 -30.69 -11.06
N ARG A 78 7.59 -31.56 -11.93
CA ARG A 78 6.82 -32.73 -11.52
C ARG A 78 7.79 -33.78 -11.00
N ALA A 79 7.64 -34.21 -9.75
CA ALA A 79 8.34 -35.38 -9.24
C ALA A 79 7.81 -36.63 -9.98
N ALA A 80 8.72 -37.47 -10.46
CA ALA A 80 8.43 -38.75 -11.11
C ALA A 80 8.03 -39.81 -10.08
#